data_AF-A0A6M3JKX8-F1
#
_entry.id   AF-A0A6M3JKX8-F1
#
_cell.length_a   1.000
_cell.length_b   1.000
_cell.length_c   1.000
_cell.angle_alpha   90.00
_cell.angle_beta   90.00
_cell.angle_gamma   90.00
#
_symmetry.space_group_name_H-M   'P 1'
#
loop_
_entity.id
_entity.type
_entity.pdbx_description
1 polymer ?
#
loop_
_entity_poly.entity_id
_entity_poly.type
_entity_poly.pdbx_seq_one_letter_code
_entity_poly.pdbx_strand_id
1 'polypeptide(L)'
;MILPLNENKLDSTKLKDFKACPRKFFYSHVLGWRSQTPNIHLEFGSAWHEAMEHLLLSGYDNDSVIEAYDLFLRRYRQAFSPETDGMFQNKTPDNAF
;
A
#
# COMPACT_ATOMS: atom_id res chain seq x y z
N MET A 1 -0.03 13.06 -27.48
CA MET A 1 -0.02 11.83 -26.66
C MET A 1 1.11 11.98 -25.67
N ILE A 2 0.80 12.40 -24.44
CA ILE A 2 1.82 12.66 -23.42
C ILE A 2 2.12 11.31 -22.78
N LEU A 3 3.30 10.75 -23.05
CA LEU A 3 3.75 9.53 -22.37
C LEU A 3 4.05 9.90 -20.90
N PRO A 4 3.48 9.19 -19.91
CA PRO A 4 3.72 9.50 -18.51
C PRO A 4 5.18 9.20 -18.13
N LEU A 5 5.71 10.01 -17.20
CA LEU A 5 7.12 10.27 -16.85
C LEU A 5 8.04 9.07 -16.48
N ASN A 6 7.66 7.81 -16.68
CA ASN A 6 8.35 6.65 -16.04
C ASN A 6 8.67 5.44 -16.93
N GLU A 7 8.64 5.58 -18.25
CA GLU A 7 8.93 4.46 -19.18
C GLU A 7 10.39 4.01 -19.17
N ASN A 8 11.35 4.92 -18.94
CA ASN A 8 12.79 4.61 -19.02
C ASN A 8 13.42 4.04 -17.75
N LYS A 9 12.65 3.83 -16.67
CA LYS A 9 13.17 3.30 -15.40
C LYS A 9 12.58 1.92 -15.11
N LEU A 10 13.41 0.89 -15.13
CA LEU A 10 13.04 -0.48 -14.79
C LEU A 10 13.32 -0.75 -13.30
N ASP A 11 12.27 -1.02 -12.54
CA ASP A 11 12.36 -1.46 -11.14
C ASP A 11 12.18 -2.99 -11.03
N SER A 12 12.38 -3.52 -9.82
CA SER A 12 12.28 -4.96 -9.56
C SER A 12 10.88 -5.53 -9.83
N THR A 13 9.82 -4.74 -9.65
CA THR A 13 8.43 -5.17 -9.88
C THR A 13 8.14 -5.26 -11.38
N LYS A 14 8.59 -4.27 -12.16
CA LYS A 14 8.56 -4.27 -13.64
C LYS A 14 9.30 -5.48 -14.21
N LEU A 15 10.51 -5.74 -13.74
CA LEU A 15 11.31 -6.89 -14.20
C LEU A 15 10.66 -8.22 -13.82
N LYS A 16 10.10 -8.33 -12.62
CA LYS A 16 9.35 -9.52 -12.17
C LYS A 16 8.14 -9.78 -13.07
N ASP A 17 7.37 -8.74 -13.39
CA ASP A 17 6.21 -8.86 -14.27
C ASP A 17 6.59 -9.26 -15.69
N PHE A 18 7.68 -8.70 -16.23
CA PHE A 18 8.17 -9.06 -17.56
C PHE A 18 8.65 -10.52 -17.61
N LYS A 19 9.44 -10.96 -16.61
CA LYS A 19 9.92 -12.35 -16.50
C LYS A 19 8.76 -13.34 -16.36
N ALA A 20 7.70 -12.97 -15.64
CA ALA A 20 6.51 -13.79 -15.51
C ALA A 20 5.71 -13.85 -16.82
N CYS A 21 5.48 -12.71 -17.46
CA CYS A 21 4.79 -12.62 -18.75
C CYS A 21 5.01 -11.25 -19.41
N PRO A 22 5.64 -11.17 -20.61
CA PRO A 22 5.82 -9.90 -21.32
C PRO A 22 4.51 -9.16 -21.61
N ARG A 23 3.41 -9.88 -21.85
CA ARG A 23 2.07 -9.29 -22.07
C ARG A 23 1.52 -8.63 -20.81
N LYS A 24 1.78 -9.19 -19.63
CA LYS A 24 1.43 -8.56 -18.34
C LYS A 24 2.16 -7.23 -18.21
N PHE A 25 3.47 -7.23 -18.42
CA PHE A 25 4.29 -6.02 -18.38
C PHE A 25 3.78 -4.94 -19.35
N PHE A 26 3.44 -5.33 -20.58
CA PHE A 26 2.92 -4.39 -21.57
C PHE A 26 1.62 -3.71 -21.09
N TYR A 27 0.62 -4.48 -20.65
CA TYR A 27 -0.64 -3.88 -20.20
C TYR A 27 -0.49 -3.09 -18.92
N SER A 28 0.27 -3.60 -17.94
CA SER A 28 0.42 -2.92 -16.66
C SER A 28 1.32 -1.69 -16.78
N HIS A 29 2.50 -1.80 -17.37
CA HIS A 29 3.53 -0.75 -17.27
C HIS A 29 3.63 0.14 -18.51
N VAL A 30 3.22 -0.34 -19.68
CA VAL A 30 3.19 0.47 -20.92
C VAL A 30 1.82 1.12 -21.12
N LEU A 31 0.72 0.35 -21.02
CA LEU A 31 -0.64 0.91 -21.14
C LEU A 31 -1.20 1.45 -19.82
N GLY A 32 -0.52 1.23 -18.70
CA GLY A 32 -0.93 1.75 -17.39
C GLY A 32 -2.16 1.08 -16.77
N TRP A 33 -2.57 -0.10 -17.23
CA TRP A 33 -3.79 -0.75 -16.73
C TRP A 33 -3.63 -1.18 -15.28
N ARG A 34 -4.53 -0.72 -14.41
CA ARG A 34 -4.58 -1.04 -12.99
C ARG A 34 -6.02 -1.31 -12.56
N SER A 35 -6.18 -2.12 -11.51
CA SER A 35 -7.48 -2.21 -10.84
C SER A 35 -7.88 -0.83 -10.34
N GLN A 36 -9.16 -0.49 -10.48
CA GLN A 36 -9.73 0.73 -9.93
C GLN A 36 -10.20 0.54 -8.48
N THR A 37 -10.23 -0.71 -8.01
CA THR A 37 -10.59 -1.03 -6.62
C THR A 37 -9.34 -1.09 -5.74
N PRO A 38 -9.40 -0.58 -4.51
CA PRO A 38 -8.31 -0.72 -3.55
C PRO A 38 -8.06 -2.20 -3.23
N ASN A 39 -6.80 -2.56 -2.97
CA ASN A 39 -6.42 -3.90 -2.56
C ASN A 39 -6.10 -3.89 -1.06
N ILE A 40 -6.87 -4.66 -0.28
CA ILE A 40 -6.72 -4.71 1.18
C ILE A 40 -5.30 -5.01 1.65
N HIS A 41 -4.58 -5.90 0.97
CA HIS A 41 -3.21 -6.24 1.35
C HIS A 41 -2.24 -5.09 1.10
N LEU A 42 -2.44 -4.33 0.02
CA LEU A 42 -1.60 -3.20 -0.32
C LEU A 42 -1.87 -2.02 0.61
N GLU A 43 -3.14 -1.64 0.80
CA GLU A 43 -3.47 -0.48 1.64
C GLU A 43 -3.15 -0.73 3.11
N PHE A 44 -3.41 -1.94 3.64
CA PHE A 44 -3.01 -2.31 4.99
C PHE A 44 -1.48 -2.26 5.15
N GLY A 45 -0.75 -2.84 4.19
CA GLY A 45 0.71 -2.81 4.21
C GLY A 45 1.27 -1.38 4.13
N SER A 46 0.70 -0.53 3.26
CA SER A 46 1.10 0.88 3.16
C SER A 46 0.83 1.65 4.45
N ALA A 47 -0.34 1.50 5.07
CA ALA A 47 -0.66 2.12 6.35
C ALA A 47 0.29 1.65 7.46
N TRP A 48 0.61 0.35 7.48
CA TRP A 48 1.58 -0.22 8.42
C TRP A 48 2.98 0.36 8.24
N HIS A 49 3.45 0.48 6.99
CA HIS A 49 4.74 1.07 6.69
C HIS A 49 4.84 2.54 7.16
N GLU A 50 3.77 3.32 7.02
CA GLU A 50 3.71 4.71 7.48
C GLU A 50 3.80 4.81 9.01
N ALA A 51 3.07 3.95 9.73
CA ALA A 51 3.15 3.87 11.20
C ALA A 51 4.54 3.44 11.68
N MET A 52 5.12 2.42 11.04
CA MET A 52 6.46 1.95 11.37
C MET A 52 7.55 2.98 11.10
N GLU A 53 7.42 3.78 10.03
CA GLU A 53 8.34 4.89 9.76
C GLU A 53 8.31 5.90 10.90
N HIS A 54 7.12 6.26 11.40
CA HIS A 54 7.00 7.14 12.57
C HIS A 54 7.73 6.54 13.80
N LEU A 55 7.51 5.27 14.12
CA LEU A 55 8.19 4.62 15.26
C LEU A 55 9.71 4.58 15.10
N LEU A 56 10.20 4.33 13.88
CA LEU A 56 11.63 4.31 13.61
C LEU A 56 12.30 5.70 13.77
N LEU A 57 11.54 6.77 13.58
CA LEU A 57 12.02 8.15 13.68
C LEU A 57 11.84 8.74 15.09
N SER A 58 10.73 8.43 15.76
CA SER A 58 10.33 9.03 17.05
C SER A 58 10.70 8.17 18.26
N GLY A 59 10.85 6.85 18.06
CA GLY A 59 11.05 5.88 19.13
C GLY A 59 9.81 5.03 19.39
N TYR A 60 9.87 4.25 20.46
CA TYR A 60 8.86 3.23 20.82
C TYR A 60 8.30 3.46 22.23
N ASP A 61 8.23 4.72 22.67
CA ASP A 61 7.47 5.04 23.88
C ASP A 61 5.96 4.99 23.62
N ASN A 62 5.18 5.04 24.69
CA ASN A 62 3.72 4.91 24.60
C ASN A 62 3.09 5.99 23.71
N ASP A 63 3.62 7.22 23.77
CA ASP A 63 3.08 8.34 23.00
C ASP A 63 3.33 8.11 21.50
N SER A 64 4.55 7.70 21.13
CA SER A 64 4.91 7.35 19.75
C SER A 64 4.09 6.17 19.21
N VAL A 65 3.77 5.18 20.05
CA VAL A 65 2.92 4.04 19.67
C VAL A 65 1.48 4.49 19.39
N ILE A 66 0.92 5.36 20.22
CA ILE A 66 -0.41 5.94 20.00
C ILE A 66 -0.42 6.75 18.70
N GLU A 67 0.58 7.61 18.49
CA GLU A 67 0.70 8.42 17.27
C GLU A 67 0.86 7.56 16.01
N ALA A 68 1.66 6.49 16.08
CA ALA A 68 1.83 5.55 14.98
C ALA A 68 0.51 4.85 14.63
N TYR A 69 -0.27 4.44 15.62
CA TYR A 69 -1.58 3.85 15.39
C TYR A 69 -2.56 4.84 14.76
N ASP A 70 -2.56 6.10 15.20
CA ASP A 70 -3.41 7.14 14.61
C ASP A 70 -3.04 7.40 13.14
N LEU A 71 -1.75 7.36 12.80
CA LEU A 71 -1.27 7.43 11.42
C LEU A 71 -1.75 6.23 10.59
N PHE A 72 -1.56 5.01 11.12
CA PHE A 72 -2.06 3.79 10.51
C PHE A 72 -3.56 3.89 10.20
N LEU A 73 -4.36 4.22 11.22
CA LEU A 73 -5.82 4.26 11.13
C LEU A 73 -6.26 5.31 10.11
N ARG A 74 -5.66 6.50 10.14
CA ARG A 74 -5.95 7.57 9.18
C ARG A 74 -5.68 7.13 7.74
N ARG A 75 -4.54 6.49 7.46
CA ARG A 75 -4.20 6.02 6.11
C ARG A 75 -5.09 4.88 5.64
N TYR A 76 -5.39 3.91 6.52
CA TYR A 76 -6.26 2.78 6.22
C TYR A 76 -7.69 3.21 5.89
N ARG A 77 -8.24 4.17 6.66
CA ARG A 77 -9.61 4.68 6.50
C ARG A 77 -9.84 5.51 5.24
N GLN A 78 -8.79 5.92 4.54
CA GLN A 78 -8.93 6.53 3.20
C GLN A 78 -9.41 5.51 2.16
N ALA A 79 -9.12 4.22 2.36
CA ALA A 79 -9.48 3.16 1.43
C ALA A 79 -10.66 2.30 1.88
N PHE A 80 -10.82 2.09 3.20
CA PHE A 80 -11.80 1.15 3.76
C PHE A 80 -12.56 1.74 4.95
N SER A 81 -13.89 1.76 4.85
CA SER A 81 -14.76 2.26 5.93
C SER A 81 -14.91 1.23 7.06
N PRO A 82 -15.29 1.64 8.28
CA PRO A 82 -15.42 0.73 9.43
C PRO A 82 -16.37 -0.46 9.20
N GLU A 83 -17.40 -0.29 8.37
CA GLU A 83 -18.38 -1.33 8.06
C GLU A 83 -17.75 -2.51 7.31
N THR A 84 -16.60 -2.31 6.68
CA THR A 84 -15.90 -3.33 5.89
C THR A 84 -14.94 -4.19 6.73
N ASP A 85 -14.67 -3.84 7.99
CA ASP A 85 -13.66 -4.52 8.82
C ASP A 85 -13.98 -6.00 9.03
N GLY A 86 -15.26 -6.33 9.24
CA GLY A 86 -15.72 -7.72 9.38
C GLY A 86 -15.43 -8.60 8.16
N MET A 87 -15.15 -8.00 7.00
CA MET A 87 -14.82 -8.72 5.76
C MET A 87 -13.33 -9.04 5.63
N PHE A 88 -12.45 -8.35 6.36
CA PHE A 88 -11.00 -8.36 6.13
C PHE A 88 -10.19 -9.25 7.07
N GLN A 89 -10.87 -10.10 7.86
CA GLN A 89 -10.25 -11.11 8.72
C GLN A 89 -9.14 -10.51 9.59
N ASN A 90 -7.87 -10.83 9.30
CA ASN A 90 -6.71 -10.40 10.08
C ASN A 90 -6.10 -9.06 9.63
N LYS A 91 -6.73 -8.33 8.69
CA LYS A 91 -6.25 -7.02 8.18
C LYS A 91 -7.21 -5.91 8.56
N THR A 92 -7.57 -5.90 9.83
CA THR A 92 -8.37 -4.89 10.49
C THR A 92 -7.48 -4.02 11.38
N PRO A 93 -7.91 -2.79 11.70
CA PRO A 93 -7.14 -1.93 12.60
C PRO A 93 -6.87 -2.53 13.98
N ASP A 94 -7.76 -3.37 14.49
CA ASP A 94 -7.59 -4.03 15.79
C ASP A 94 -6.33 -4.93 15.85
N ASN A 95 -5.86 -5.43 14.69
CA ASN A 95 -4.65 -6.25 14.60
C ASN A 95 -3.38 -5.41 14.34
N ALA A 96 -3.47 -4.09 14.36
CA ALA A 96 -2.38 -3.17 14.08
C ALA A 96 -1.94 -2.32 15.30
N PHE A 97 -2.55 -2.54 16.47
CA PHE A 97 -2.15 -1.92 17.74
C PHE A 97 -1.32 -2.87 18.60
#